data_AF-A0A7S3INI3-F1
#
_entry.id   AF-A0A7S3INI3-F1
#
_cell.length_a   1.000
_cell.length_b   1.000
_cell.length_c   1.000
_cell.angle_alpha   90.00
_cell.angle_beta   90.00
_cell.angle_gamma   90.00
#
_symmetry.space_group_name_H-M   'P 1'
#
loop_
_entity.id
_entity.type
_entity.pdbx_description
1 polymer ?
#
loop_
_entity_poly.entity_id
_entity_poly.type
_entity_poly.pdbx_seq_one_letter_code
_entity_poly.pdbx_strand_id
1 'polypeptide(L)'
;LSKETLQSIFSQVLERGMHAHDYIWRSQASLLAKISVSLFNRLIGSLKPTPTKSHYRLNVRHIAEVIQGLLRLPPPVSAKTPDKKALMYKLWIHECRRGFSDRLICEEDEEVFERAMFDQLEAVQGIDYDKEDYDLSNSQLLFSNFTDPVISLDYNIITDRDKFVKILEEEMEKYNALFPRAKFVGIQMFEYMIEHLCRFTRILSQKKGH
;
A
#
# COMPACT_ATOMS: atom_id res chain seq x y z
N LEU A 1 -14.29 -19.33 -6.93
CA LEU A 1 -14.99 -18.63 -5.84
C LEU A 1 -15.80 -17.51 -6.48
N SER A 2 -17.09 -17.36 -6.14
CA SER A 2 -17.88 -16.25 -6.68
C SER A 2 -17.43 -14.91 -6.07
N LYS A 3 -17.79 -13.82 -6.75
CA LYS A 3 -17.50 -12.45 -6.29
C LYS A 3 -18.07 -12.19 -4.90
N GLU A 4 -19.30 -12.64 -4.66
CA GLU A 4 -20.07 -12.44 -3.42
C GLU A 4 -19.41 -13.19 -2.25
N THR A 5 -18.95 -14.42 -2.48
CA THR A 5 -18.23 -15.18 -1.46
C THR A 5 -16.90 -14.52 -1.08
N LEU A 6 -16.13 -14.04 -2.07
CA LEU A 6 -14.89 -13.33 -1.80
C LEU A 6 -15.13 -12.04 -1.01
N GLN A 7 -16.15 -11.27 -1.37
CA GLN A 7 -16.53 -10.07 -0.63
C GLN A 7 -16.87 -10.40 0.82
N SER A 8 -17.73 -11.40 1.06
CA SER A 8 -18.10 -11.81 2.42
C SER A 8 -16.90 -12.23 3.27
N ILE A 9 -15.97 -13.02 2.70
CA ILE A 9 -14.76 -13.48 3.39
C ILE A 9 -13.88 -12.29 3.77
N PHE A 10 -13.55 -11.43 2.81
CA PHE A 10 -12.61 -10.33 3.06
C PHE A 10 -13.21 -9.20 3.91
N SER A 11 -14.54 -8.96 3.83
CA SER A 11 -15.22 -8.06 4.77
C SER A 11 -15.07 -8.54 6.20
N GLN A 12 -15.34 -9.82 6.48
CA GLN A 12 -15.18 -10.39 7.83
C GLN A 12 -13.74 -10.33 8.33
N VAL A 13 -12.75 -10.54 7.44
CA VAL A 13 -11.33 -10.42 7.79
C VAL A 13 -10.98 -8.99 8.18
N LEU A 14 -11.40 -7.99 7.40
CA LEU A 14 -11.16 -6.59 7.71
C LEU A 14 -11.90 -6.14 8.97
N GLU A 15 -13.18 -6.49 9.13
CA GLU A 15 -13.98 -6.14 10.30
C GLU A 15 -13.36 -6.67 11.60
N ARG A 16 -12.87 -7.92 11.59
CA ARG A 16 -12.15 -8.50 12.73
C ARG A 16 -10.79 -7.83 12.96
N GLY A 17 -10.03 -7.61 11.89
CA GLY A 17 -8.69 -7.00 11.97
C GLY A 17 -8.71 -5.54 12.43
N MET A 18 -9.77 -4.80 12.09
CA MET A 18 -9.96 -3.39 12.45
C MET A 18 -10.71 -3.20 13.77
N HIS A 19 -10.98 -4.26 14.54
CA HIS A 19 -11.77 -4.17 15.78
C HIS A 19 -11.21 -3.15 16.79
N ALA A 20 -9.89 -2.99 16.84
CA ALA A 20 -9.21 -2.05 17.74
C ALA A 20 -9.18 -0.60 17.22
N HIS A 21 -9.54 -0.36 15.96
CA HIS A 21 -9.64 0.97 15.37
C HIS A 21 -10.96 1.64 15.73
N ASP A 22 -11.02 2.95 15.55
CA ASP A 22 -12.23 3.72 15.86
C ASP A 22 -13.42 3.38 14.93
N TYR A 23 -14.58 3.94 15.27
CA TYR A 23 -15.82 3.68 14.53
C TYR A 23 -15.73 4.07 13.04
N ILE A 24 -15.06 5.19 12.72
CA ILE A 24 -14.94 5.65 11.35
C ILE A 24 -14.17 4.60 10.54
N TRP A 25 -13.04 4.12 11.07
CA TRP A 25 -12.25 3.08 10.40
C TRP A 25 -13.04 1.77 10.24
N ARG A 26 -13.68 1.30 11.30
CA ARG A 26 -14.47 0.05 11.27
C ARG A 26 -15.62 0.11 10.28
N SER A 27 -16.27 1.26 10.14
CA SER A 27 -17.40 1.44 9.23
C SER A 27 -17.04 1.24 7.75
N GLN A 28 -15.76 1.40 7.39
CA GLN A 28 -15.29 1.29 6.01
C GLN A 28 -14.80 -0.12 5.65
N ALA A 29 -14.68 -1.04 6.60
CA ALA A 29 -14.10 -2.37 6.38
C ALA A 29 -14.80 -3.14 5.23
N SER A 30 -16.13 -3.22 5.28
CA SER A 30 -16.91 -3.93 4.25
C SER A 30 -16.84 -3.26 2.88
N LEU A 31 -16.79 -1.92 2.86
CA LEU A 31 -16.62 -1.16 1.63
C LEU A 31 -15.25 -1.43 0.99
N LEU A 32 -14.16 -1.34 1.76
CA LEU A 32 -12.80 -1.58 1.28
C LEU A 32 -12.64 -3.00 0.70
N ALA A 33 -13.22 -4.01 1.36
CA ALA A 33 -13.27 -5.37 0.81
C ALA A 33 -14.04 -5.43 -0.51
N LYS A 34 -15.22 -4.79 -0.58
CA LYS A 34 -16.06 -4.75 -1.78
C LYS A 34 -15.35 -4.14 -2.98
N ILE A 35 -14.70 -2.99 -2.81
CA ILE A 35 -13.97 -2.31 -3.89
C ILE A 35 -12.71 -3.07 -4.29
N SER A 36 -11.98 -3.68 -3.34
CA SER A 36 -10.80 -4.51 -3.63
C SER A 36 -11.15 -5.73 -4.48
N VAL A 37 -12.23 -6.44 -4.13
CA VAL A 37 -12.70 -7.60 -4.90
C VAL A 37 -13.25 -7.18 -6.26
N SER A 38 -13.93 -6.02 -6.35
CA SER A 38 -14.44 -5.52 -7.63
C SER A 38 -13.31 -5.11 -8.57
N LEU A 39 -12.28 -4.42 -8.06
CA LEU A 39 -11.04 -4.13 -8.79
C LEU A 39 -10.41 -5.41 -9.33
N PHE A 40 -10.19 -6.41 -8.47
CA PHE A 40 -9.61 -7.69 -8.88
C PHE A 40 -10.37 -8.36 -10.03
N ASN A 41 -11.70 -8.43 -9.94
CA ASN A 41 -12.51 -9.04 -11.00
C ASN A 41 -12.41 -8.25 -12.32
N ARG A 42 -12.31 -6.92 -12.26
CA ARG A 42 -12.09 -6.09 -13.44
C ARG A 42 -10.72 -6.35 -14.06
N LEU A 43 -9.67 -6.40 -13.24
CA LEU A 43 -8.29 -6.61 -13.70
C LEU A 43 -8.06 -8.00 -14.31
N ILE A 44 -8.71 -9.06 -13.81
CA ILE A 44 -8.63 -10.38 -14.46
C ILE A 44 -9.17 -10.35 -15.90
N GLY A 45 -10.19 -9.51 -16.15
CA GLY A 45 -10.77 -9.34 -17.47
C GLY A 45 -9.88 -8.54 -18.43
N SER A 46 -9.24 -7.48 -17.93
CA SER A 46 -8.45 -6.55 -18.74
C SER A 46 -6.97 -6.93 -18.89
N LEU A 47 -6.34 -7.43 -17.83
CA LEU A 47 -4.91 -7.74 -17.78
C LEU A 47 -4.68 -9.26 -17.90
N LYS A 48 -4.90 -9.79 -19.12
CA LYS A 48 -4.75 -11.23 -19.37
C LYS A 48 -3.28 -11.62 -19.54
N PRO A 49 -2.85 -12.73 -18.93
CA PRO A 49 -1.49 -13.23 -19.14
C PRO A 49 -1.31 -13.69 -20.59
N THR A 50 -0.27 -13.20 -21.24
CA THR A 50 0.20 -13.65 -22.56
C THR A 50 1.54 -14.38 -22.40
N PRO A 51 2.06 -15.09 -23.42
CA PRO A 51 3.40 -15.68 -23.35
C PRO A 51 4.50 -14.67 -22.98
N THR A 52 4.37 -13.42 -23.43
CA THR A 52 5.29 -12.31 -23.12
C THR A 52 5.02 -11.66 -21.75
N LYS A 53 3.79 -11.78 -21.21
CA LYS A 53 3.34 -11.21 -19.93
C LYS A 53 2.84 -12.30 -18.96
N SER A 54 3.56 -13.43 -18.88
CA SER A 54 3.10 -14.61 -18.12
C SER A 54 2.99 -14.36 -16.61
N HIS A 55 3.79 -13.41 -16.09
CA HIS A 55 3.80 -12.96 -14.70
C HIS A 55 2.57 -12.12 -14.31
N TYR A 56 1.70 -11.76 -15.26
CA TYR A 56 0.45 -11.03 -15.00
C TYR A 56 -0.65 -11.91 -14.40
N ARG A 57 -0.35 -13.17 -14.06
CA ARG A 57 -1.33 -14.11 -13.50
C ARG A 57 -1.87 -13.61 -12.16
N LEU A 58 -3.06 -13.03 -12.17
CA LEU A 58 -3.79 -12.61 -10.98
C LEU A 58 -4.51 -13.79 -10.31
N ASN A 59 -4.46 -13.84 -8.99
CA ASN A 59 -5.17 -14.81 -8.17
C ASN A 59 -5.62 -14.17 -6.84
N VAL A 60 -6.39 -14.90 -6.05
CA VAL A 60 -7.01 -14.40 -4.80
C VAL A 60 -5.97 -13.96 -3.75
N ARG A 61 -4.72 -14.45 -3.81
CA ARG A 61 -3.63 -14.01 -2.91
C ARG A 61 -3.39 -12.52 -3.02
N HIS A 62 -3.49 -11.93 -4.21
CA HIS A 62 -3.26 -10.50 -4.38
C HIS A 62 -4.31 -9.66 -3.66
N ILE A 63 -5.57 -10.13 -3.61
CA ILE A 63 -6.59 -9.49 -2.76
C ILE A 63 -6.17 -9.65 -1.29
N ALA A 64 -5.76 -10.84 -0.87
CA ALA A 64 -5.32 -11.07 0.50
C ALA A 64 -4.13 -10.18 0.91
N GLU A 65 -3.19 -9.91 0.00
CA GLU A 65 -2.06 -9.00 0.22
C GLU A 65 -2.51 -7.56 0.43
N VAL A 66 -3.46 -7.07 -0.40
CA VAL A 66 -4.08 -5.73 -0.21
C VAL A 66 -4.78 -5.66 1.15
N ILE A 67 -5.60 -6.66 1.48
CA ILE A 67 -6.35 -6.72 2.73
C ILE A 67 -5.40 -6.77 3.95
N GLN A 68 -4.35 -7.58 3.91
CA GLN A 68 -3.34 -7.63 4.97
C GLN A 68 -2.59 -6.31 5.08
N GLY A 69 -2.32 -5.65 3.94
CA GLY A 69 -1.76 -4.32 3.84
C GLY A 69 -2.56 -3.26 4.59
N LEU A 70 -3.87 -3.22 4.37
CA LEU A 70 -4.80 -2.31 5.07
C LEU A 70 -4.77 -2.49 6.59
N LEU A 71 -4.47 -3.69 7.07
CA LEU A 71 -4.39 -4.02 8.50
C LEU A 71 -3.04 -3.66 9.14
N ARG A 72 -2.07 -3.16 8.37
CA ARG A 72 -0.75 -2.76 8.88
C ARG A 72 -0.78 -1.45 9.64
N LEU A 73 -1.71 -0.55 9.31
CA LEU A 73 -1.79 0.76 9.94
C LEU A 73 -2.25 0.60 11.40
N PRO A 74 -1.42 0.98 12.40
CA PRO A 74 -1.76 0.78 13.80
C PRO A 74 -2.96 1.65 14.24
N PRO A 75 -3.80 1.17 15.17
CA PRO A 75 -4.90 1.96 15.71
C PRO A 75 -4.50 3.35 16.23
N PRO A 76 -3.38 3.52 16.98
CA PRO A 76 -2.95 4.85 17.45
C PRO A 76 -2.67 5.84 16.31
N VAL A 77 -2.15 5.37 15.17
CA VAL A 77 -1.88 6.20 14.00
C VAL A 77 -3.19 6.66 13.37
N SER A 78 -4.12 5.72 13.13
CA SER A 78 -5.44 6.06 12.58
C SER A 78 -6.23 7.02 13.48
N ALA A 79 -6.15 6.85 14.81
CA ALA A 79 -6.90 7.65 15.77
C ALA A 79 -6.44 9.11 15.82
N LYS A 80 -5.13 9.36 15.66
CA LYS A 80 -4.52 10.70 15.68
C LYS A 80 -4.69 11.46 14.35
N THR A 81 -5.06 10.76 13.28
CA THR A 81 -5.21 11.37 11.96
C THR A 81 -6.51 12.18 11.90
N PRO A 82 -6.47 13.48 11.51
CA PRO A 82 -7.68 14.29 11.38
C PRO A 82 -8.62 13.76 10.29
N ASP A 83 -8.11 13.59 9.06
CA ASP A 83 -8.86 13.01 7.96
C ASP A 83 -8.61 11.51 7.81
N LYS A 84 -9.38 10.75 8.61
CA LYS A 84 -9.26 9.30 8.68
C LYS A 84 -9.65 8.64 7.38
N LYS A 85 -10.71 9.11 6.71
CA LYS A 85 -11.18 8.53 5.46
C LYS A 85 -10.16 8.74 4.35
N ALA A 86 -9.60 9.94 4.22
CA ALA A 86 -8.55 10.19 3.24
C ALA A 86 -7.33 9.27 3.47
N LEU A 87 -6.90 9.09 4.72
CA LEU A 87 -5.81 8.15 5.04
C LEU A 87 -6.16 6.70 4.66
N MET A 88 -7.40 6.26 4.90
CA MET A 88 -7.86 4.91 4.50
C MET A 88 -7.78 4.71 2.99
N TYR A 89 -8.23 5.67 2.20
CA TYR A 89 -8.22 5.56 0.75
C TYR A 89 -6.82 5.67 0.17
N LYS A 90 -5.99 6.57 0.71
CA LYS A 90 -4.56 6.67 0.38
C LYS A 90 -3.82 5.36 0.67
N LEU A 91 -4.10 4.76 1.83
CA LEU A 91 -3.56 3.44 2.16
C LEU A 91 -4.09 2.39 1.17
N TRP A 92 -5.38 2.35 0.89
CA TRP A 92 -5.95 1.39 -0.07
C TRP A 92 -5.32 1.50 -1.46
N ILE A 93 -5.16 2.72 -2.00
CA ILE A 93 -4.47 2.98 -3.27
C ILE A 93 -3.04 2.43 -3.23
N HIS A 94 -2.28 2.77 -2.18
CA HIS A 94 -0.92 2.27 -2.00
C HIS A 94 -0.88 0.73 -1.98
N GLU A 95 -1.76 0.10 -1.20
CA GLU A 95 -1.83 -1.35 -1.07
C GLU A 95 -2.23 -2.02 -2.39
N CYS A 96 -3.16 -1.43 -3.16
CA CYS A 96 -3.53 -1.88 -4.49
C CYS A 96 -2.37 -1.80 -5.49
N ARG A 97 -1.61 -0.70 -5.50
CA ARG A 97 -0.41 -0.57 -6.35
C ARG A 97 0.61 -1.68 -6.04
N ARG A 98 0.86 -1.95 -4.75
CA ARG A 98 1.79 -3.00 -4.32
C ARG A 98 1.29 -4.42 -4.57
N GLY A 99 -0.02 -4.66 -4.46
CA GLY A 99 -0.61 -5.97 -4.72
C GLY A 99 -0.76 -6.29 -6.21
N PHE A 100 -1.05 -5.29 -7.04
CA PHE A 100 -1.43 -5.48 -8.45
C PHE A 100 -0.45 -4.85 -9.44
N SER A 101 -0.10 -3.57 -9.29
CA SER A 101 0.67 -2.78 -10.27
C SER A 101 2.16 -3.13 -10.31
N ASP A 102 2.74 -3.47 -9.16
CA ASP A 102 4.16 -3.81 -8.94
C ASP A 102 4.76 -4.90 -9.87
N ARG A 103 3.91 -5.63 -10.61
CA ARG A 103 4.28 -6.68 -11.59
C ARG A 103 4.10 -6.25 -13.05
N LEU A 104 3.46 -5.13 -13.30
CA LEU A 104 3.22 -4.61 -14.63
C LEU A 104 4.53 -4.06 -15.17
N ILE A 105 4.73 -4.18 -16.48
CA ILE A 105 5.96 -3.78 -17.15
C ILE A 105 5.70 -2.77 -18.28
N CYS A 106 4.44 -2.46 -18.53
CA CYS A 106 3.95 -1.73 -19.69
C CYS A 106 3.16 -0.54 -19.15
N GLU A 107 3.52 0.67 -19.57
CA GLU A 107 2.87 1.90 -19.11
C GLU A 107 1.36 1.88 -19.43
N GLU A 108 0.98 1.33 -20.57
CA GLU A 108 -0.43 1.20 -20.97
C GLU A 108 -1.22 0.25 -20.04
N ASP A 109 -0.58 -0.81 -19.52
CA ASP A 109 -1.23 -1.71 -18.56
C ASP A 109 -1.34 -1.06 -17.18
N GLU A 110 -0.34 -0.25 -16.80
CA GLU A 110 -0.39 0.57 -15.59
C GLU A 110 -1.52 1.59 -15.66
N GLU A 111 -1.70 2.27 -16.78
CA GLU A 111 -2.83 3.19 -17.00
C GLU A 111 -4.18 2.45 -16.90
N VAL A 112 -4.30 1.25 -17.47
CA VAL A 112 -5.50 0.42 -17.36
C VAL A 112 -5.76 0.04 -15.90
N PHE A 113 -4.72 -0.29 -15.14
CA PHE A 113 -4.81 -0.57 -13.71
C PHE A 113 -5.27 0.66 -12.92
N GLU A 114 -4.60 1.80 -13.08
CA GLU A 114 -4.90 3.05 -12.37
C GLU A 114 -6.34 3.49 -12.65
N ARG A 115 -6.76 3.48 -13.92
CA ARG A 115 -8.16 3.79 -14.29
C ARG A 115 -9.14 2.84 -13.62
N ALA A 116 -8.88 1.53 -13.67
CA ALA A 116 -9.75 0.54 -13.04
C ALA A 116 -9.88 0.74 -11.52
N MET A 117 -8.78 1.11 -10.86
CA MET A 117 -8.69 1.40 -9.43
C MET A 117 -9.47 2.66 -9.06
N PHE A 118 -9.24 3.78 -9.76
CA PHE A 118 -9.92 5.04 -9.48
C PHE A 118 -11.41 4.98 -9.77
N ASP A 119 -11.83 4.27 -10.82
CA ASP A 119 -13.26 4.02 -11.07
C ASP A 119 -13.95 3.28 -9.89
N GLN A 120 -13.21 2.48 -9.10
CA GLN A 120 -13.79 1.87 -7.90
C GLN A 120 -13.99 2.88 -6.76
N LEU A 121 -13.13 3.89 -6.64
CA LEU A 121 -13.25 4.95 -5.65
C LEU A 121 -14.38 5.91 -6.00
N GLU A 122 -14.47 6.32 -7.28
CA GLU A 122 -15.57 7.17 -7.77
C GLU A 122 -16.94 6.51 -7.58
N ALA A 123 -17.02 5.18 -7.71
CA ALA A 123 -18.24 4.43 -7.48
C ALA A 123 -18.69 4.38 -6.00
N VAL A 124 -17.85 4.83 -5.05
CA VAL A 124 -18.21 4.93 -3.64
C VAL A 124 -18.94 6.24 -3.38
N GLN A 125 -20.22 6.14 -3.00
CA GLN A 125 -21.01 7.31 -2.60
C GLN A 125 -20.43 7.99 -1.35
N GLY A 126 -20.31 9.32 -1.39
CA GLY A 126 -19.88 10.13 -0.25
C GLY A 126 -18.36 10.22 -0.07
N ILE A 127 -17.58 9.87 -1.10
CA ILE A 127 -16.21 10.34 -1.25
C ILE A 127 -16.26 11.58 -2.14
N ASP A 128 -15.82 12.73 -1.61
CA ASP A 128 -15.42 13.85 -2.46
C ASP A 128 -14.03 13.49 -2.98
N TYR A 129 -14.02 12.80 -4.12
CA TYR A 129 -12.81 12.30 -4.74
C TYR A 129 -12.34 13.35 -5.75
N ASP A 130 -11.41 14.20 -5.33
CA ASP A 130 -10.60 14.94 -6.28
C ASP A 130 -9.40 14.07 -6.66
N LYS A 131 -9.28 13.74 -7.94
CA LYS A 131 -8.16 12.95 -8.44
C LYS A 131 -6.85 13.59 -8.02
N GLU A 132 -6.72 14.90 -7.93
CA GLU A 132 -5.46 15.56 -7.51
C GLU A 132 -5.09 15.28 -6.03
N ASP A 133 -6.07 15.06 -5.15
CA ASP A 133 -5.84 14.81 -3.72
C ASP A 133 -5.34 13.38 -3.41
N TYR A 134 -5.62 12.45 -4.33
CA TYR A 134 -5.37 11.01 -4.19
C TYR A 134 -4.42 10.45 -5.26
N ASP A 135 -4.38 11.07 -6.45
CA ASP A 135 -3.43 10.81 -7.53
C ASP A 135 -2.13 11.56 -7.26
N LEU A 136 -1.46 11.06 -6.25
CA LEU A 136 -0.09 11.40 -5.90
C LEU A 136 0.87 10.64 -6.83
N SER A 137 0.64 10.80 -8.15
CA SER A 137 1.42 10.37 -9.32
C SER A 137 2.60 9.43 -9.05
N ASN A 138 2.34 8.17 -8.64
CA ASN A 138 3.28 7.07 -8.30
C ASN A 138 4.41 7.35 -7.27
N SER A 139 5.00 8.53 -7.39
CA SER A 139 5.77 9.39 -6.50
C SER A 139 5.48 9.39 -5.01
N GLN A 140 4.27 9.81 -4.65
CA GLN A 140 4.08 10.52 -3.37
C GLN A 140 3.28 9.78 -2.31
N LEU A 141 2.75 8.61 -2.62
CA LEU A 141 2.12 7.72 -1.65
C LEU A 141 3.07 6.64 -1.18
N LEU A 142 3.98 7.03 -0.29
CA LEU A 142 4.87 6.08 0.38
C LEU A 142 4.40 5.82 1.81
N PHE A 143 4.35 4.54 2.17
CA PHE A 143 4.13 4.08 3.52
C PHE A 143 5.36 3.31 4.00
N SER A 144 5.74 3.53 5.25
CA SER A 144 6.91 2.91 5.86
C SER A 144 6.69 2.67 7.35
N ASN A 145 7.35 1.64 7.89
CA ASN A 145 7.40 1.31 9.30
C ASN A 145 8.61 1.92 10.03
N PHE A 146 9.30 2.88 9.44
CA PHE A 146 10.42 3.61 10.06
C PHE A 146 10.34 5.10 9.71
N THR A 147 9.13 5.65 9.65
CA THR A 147 8.91 7.08 9.44
C THR A 147 9.50 7.92 10.57
N ASP A 148 9.62 7.35 11.78
CA ASP A 148 10.35 7.94 12.90
C ASP A 148 10.92 6.82 13.80
N PRO A 149 12.10 6.24 13.46
CA PRO A 149 12.62 5.07 14.16
C PRO A 149 12.98 5.33 15.63
N VAL A 150 13.08 6.60 16.02
CA VAL A 150 13.31 7.02 17.42
C VAL A 150 12.02 6.95 18.23
N ILE A 151 10.87 7.26 17.61
CA ILE A 151 9.58 7.36 18.30
C ILE A 151 8.76 6.08 18.18
N SER A 152 8.59 5.55 16.96
CA SER A 152 7.91 4.27 16.75
C SER A 152 8.20 3.67 15.37
N LEU A 153 8.24 2.33 15.31
CA LEU A 153 8.31 1.58 14.05
C LEU A 153 6.91 1.34 13.44
N ASP A 154 6.02 2.31 13.63
CA ASP A 154 4.65 2.21 13.17
C ASP A 154 4.58 2.38 11.65
N TYR A 155 3.82 1.51 10.99
CA TYR A 155 3.52 1.66 9.57
C TYR A 155 2.64 2.89 9.36
N ASN A 156 3.15 3.90 8.66
CA ASN A 156 2.47 5.16 8.43
C ASN A 156 2.86 5.79 7.08
N ILE A 157 2.04 6.73 6.60
CA ILE A 157 2.34 7.53 5.41
C ILE A 157 3.53 8.46 5.66
N ILE A 158 4.41 8.58 4.68
CA ILE A 158 5.51 9.54 4.65
C ILE A 158 4.96 10.88 4.14
N THR A 159 4.78 11.84 5.05
CA THR A 159 4.29 13.19 4.70
C THR A 159 5.42 14.18 4.42
N ASP A 160 6.55 14.03 5.10
CA ASP A 160 7.74 14.87 4.95
C ASP A 160 8.90 14.01 4.44
N ARG A 161 9.18 14.12 3.15
CA ARG A 161 10.24 13.37 2.48
C ARG A 161 11.63 13.81 2.91
N ASP A 162 11.87 15.10 3.07
CA ASP A 162 13.19 15.61 3.43
C ASP A 162 13.58 15.13 4.82
N LYS A 163 12.62 15.12 5.76
CA LYS A 163 12.81 14.49 7.07
C LYS A 163 13.11 13.00 6.93
N PHE A 164 12.36 12.29 6.09
CA PHE A 164 12.55 10.84 5.88
C PHE A 164 13.91 10.50 5.28
N VAL A 165 14.40 11.29 4.31
CA VAL A 165 15.74 11.12 3.72
C VAL A 165 16.82 11.32 4.79
N LYS A 166 16.72 12.36 5.61
CA LYS A 166 17.67 12.61 6.71
C LYS A 166 17.73 11.43 7.68
N ILE A 167 16.58 10.87 8.05
CA ILE A 167 16.52 9.67 8.90
C ILE A 167 17.25 8.50 8.24
N LEU A 168 17.04 8.27 6.94
CA LEU A 168 17.72 7.19 6.21
C LEU A 168 19.24 7.39 6.14
N GLU A 169 19.69 8.62 5.93
CA GLU A 169 21.11 8.98 5.92
C GLU A 169 21.74 8.77 7.30
N GLU A 170 21.08 9.21 8.38
CA GLU A 170 21.53 8.99 9.75
C GLU A 170 21.61 7.49 10.11
N GLU A 171 20.63 6.68 9.72
CA GLU A 171 20.65 5.23 9.96
C GLU A 171 21.76 4.53 9.17
N MET A 172 22.04 4.98 7.94
CA MET A 172 23.15 4.48 7.13
C MET A 172 24.51 4.85 7.74
N GLU A 173 24.67 6.07 8.26
CA GLU A 173 25.86 6.47 9.01
C GLU A 173 26.07 5.62 10.27
N LYS A 174 25.01 5.41 11.06
CA LYS A 174 25.04 4.52 12.23
C LYS A 174 25.45 3.11 11.85
N TYR A 175 24.90 2.56 10.77
CA TYR A 175 25.29 1.25 10.26
C TYR A 175 26.79 1.18 9.92
N ASN A 176 27.31 2.15 9.16
CA ASN A 176 28.72 2.19 8.79
C ASN A 176 29.63 2.32 10.03
N ALA A 177 29.22 3.09 11.04
CA ALA A 177 29.96 3.24 12.30
C ALA A 177 29.95 1.96 13.16
N LEU A 178 28.84 1.22 13.20
CA LEU A 178 28.71 -0.05 13.93
C LEU A 178 29.49 -1.19 13.26
N PHE A 179 29.63 -1.15 11.94
CA PHE A 179 30.29 -2.20 11.16
C PHE A 179 31.47 -1.67 10.33
N PRO A 180 32.52 -1.11 10.96
CA PRO A 180 33.62 -0.44 10.25
C PRO A 180 34.49 -1.42 9.42
N ARG A 181 34.36 -2.73 9.66
CA ARG A 181 35.04 -3.79 8.89
C ARG A 181 34.19 -4.33 7.73
N ALA A 182 32.92 -3.95 7.65
CA ALA A 182 32.06 -4.30 6.53
C ALA A 182 32.34 -3.36 5.34
N LYS A 183 31.80 -3.71 4.17
CA LYS A 183 31.85 -2.82 3.01
C LYS A 183 31.08 -1.54 3.33
N PHE A 184 31.73 -0.39 3.17
CA PHE A 184 31.09 0.92 3.34
C PHE A 184 29.85 1.04 2.44
N VAL A 185 28.74 1.44 3.05
CA VAL A 185 27.47 1.68 2.36
C VAL A 185 27.33 3.18 2.14
N GLY A 186 27.48 3.62 0.89
CA GLY A 186 27.33 5.02 0.47
C GLY A 186 26.25 5.17 -0.58
N ILE A 187 25.02 4.80 -0.23
CA ILE A 187 23.89 4.82 -1.17
C ILE A 187 23.28 6.22 -1.15
N GLN A 188 23.18 6.86 -2.32
CA GLN A 188 22.46 8.12 -2.43
C GLN A 188 20.94 7.89 -2.39
N MET A 189 20.24 8.64 -1.54
CA MET A 189 18.79 8.53 -1.36
C MET A 189 18.04 9.43 -2.37
N PHE A 190 17.98 8.99 -3.63
CA PHE A 190 17.12 9.60 -4.65
C PHE A 190 15.75 8.90 -4.69
N GLU A 191 14.75 9.52 -5.33
CA GLU A 191 13.35 9.10 -5.29
C GLU A 191 13.13 7.60 -5.51
N TYR A 192 13.63 7.08 -6.62
CA TYR A 192 13.52 5.66 -6.96
C TYR A 192 14.14 4.75 -5.88
N MET A 193 15.24 5.15 -5.24
CA MET A 193 15.84 4.38 -4.14
C MET A 193 14.93 4.37 -2.91
N ILE A 194 14.31 5.49 -2.58
CA ILE A 194 13.36 5.59 -1.45
C ILE A 194 12.17 4.67 -1.68
N GLU A 195 11.58 4.71 -2.88
CA GLU A 195 10.47 3.83 -3.27
C GLU A 195 10.86 2.35 -3.16
N HIS A 196 12.03 1.99 -3.69
CA HIS A 196 12.56 0.62 -3.65
C HIS A 196 12.80 0.14 -2.22
N LEU A 197 13.35 1.01 -1.37
CA LEU A 197 13.57 0.68 0.02
C LEU A 197 12.25 0.47 0.76
N CYS A 198 11.28 1.36 0.60
CA CYS A 198 9.93 1.20 1.18
C CYS A 198 9.26 -0.09 0.69
N ARG A 199 9.37 -0.42 -0.59
CA ARG A 199 8.86 -1.68 -1.16
C ARG A 199 9.55 -2.89 -0.52
N PHE A 200 10.86 -2.85 -0.39
CA PHE A 200 11.66 -3.93 0.18
C PHE A 200 11.34 -4.17 1.66
N THR A 201 11.35 -3.12 2.49
CA THR A 201 11.04 -3.23 3.92
C THR A 201 9.59 -3.65 4.17
N ARG A 202 8.66 -3.20 3.33
CA ARG A 202 7.27 -3.68 3.31
C ARG A 202 7.20 -5.19 3.09
N ILE A 203 7.99 -5.77 2.19
CA ILE A 203 8.06 -7.22 1.97
C ILE A 203 8.66 -7.92 3.18
N LEU A 204 9.78 -7.42 3.71
CA LEU A 204 10.44 -8.01 4.89
C LEU A 204 9.55 -8.01 6.15
N SER A 205 8.68 -7.01 6.29
CA SER A 205 7.75 -6.91 7.42
C SER A 205 6.53 -7.84 7.31
N GLN A 206 6.26 -8.50 6.16
CA GLN A 206 5.17 -9.47 6.09
C GLN A 206 5.56 -10.78 6.79
N LYS A 207 4.63 -11.37 7.58
CA LYS A 207 4.80 -12.73 8.09
C LYS A 207 4.83 -13.69 6.90
N LYS A 208 6.00 -14.27 6.61
CA LYS A 208 6.32 -15.11 5.41
C LYS A 208 6.55 -14.32 4.10
N GLY A 209 6.98 -13.05 4.18
CA GLY A 209 7.51 -12.35 3.01
C GLY A 209 8.78 -13.04 2.50
N HIS A 210 8.88 -13.23 1.19
CA HIS A 210 10.04 -13.77 0.48
C HIS A 210 10.42 -12.83 -0.66
#